data_AF-A0A0S8DII9-F1
#
_entry.id   AF-A0A0S8DII9-F1
#
_cell.length_a   1.000
_cell.length_b   1.000
_cell.length_c   1.000
_cell.angle_alpha   90.00
_cell.angle_beta   90.00
_cell.angle_gamma   90.00
#
_symmetry.space_group_name_H-M   'P 1'
#
loop_
_entity.id
_entity.type
_entity.pdbx_description
1 polymer ?
#
loop_
_entity_poly.entity_id
_entity_poly.type
_entity_poly.pdbx_seq_one_letter_code
_entity_poly.pdbx_strand_id
1 'polypeptide(L)'
;MEASVELNWQDELSNNVTTLEELKEYIDLNAAEEMKLQKVIDKHPMSIPRYYLALIDQSDPNDPIRKMAVPMVDELDLDGSYDTSGERKSTKLPGLQHKYQNTVLLLSSNVCSMYCRHCFRKRMVGLSNDEIMGRFHEA
;
A
#
# COMPACT_ATOMS: atom_id res chain seq x y z
N MET A 1 36.21 -3.68 -5.45
CA MET A 1 35.71 -3.25 -4.13
C MET A 1 34.89 -2.01 -4.41
N GLU A 2 33.69 -2.20 -4.95
CA GLU A 2 32.80 -1.09 -5.27
C GLU A 2 32.28 -0.53 -3.96
N ALA A 3 32.46 0.77 -3.77
CA ALA A 3 31.91 1.47 -2.63
C ALA A 3 30.39 1.26 -2.64
N SER A 4 29.86 0.65 -1.58
CA SER A 4 28.43 0.63 -1.31
C SER A 4 27.97 2.08 -1.23
N VAL A 5 27.25 2.56 -2.25
CA VAL A 5 26.55 3.83 -2.16
C VAL A 5 25.52 3.66 -1.05
N GLU A 6 25.76 4.29 0.09
CA GLU A 6 24.82 4.32 1.20
C GLU A 6 23.63 5.18 0.74
N LEU A 7 22.59 4.53 0.24
CA LEU A 7 21.36 5.19 -0.17
C LEU A 7 20.70 5.78 1.07
N ASN A 8 20.27 7.03 1.01
CA ASN A 8 19.42 7.57 2.07
C ASN A 8 18.00 6.99 1.92
N TRP A 9 17.19 7.08 2.96
CA TRP A 9 15.84 6.49 2.95
C TRP A 9 14.91 7.13 1.89
N GLN A 10 15.16 8.38 1.50
CA GLN A 10 14.40 9.04 0.44
C GLN A 10 14.72 8.43 -0.92
N ASP A 11 15.99 8.11 -1.17
CA ASP A 11 16.43 7.40 -2.37
C ASP A 11 15.83 5.99 -2.38
N GLU A 12 15.88 5.26 -1.27
CA GLU A 12 15.25 3.94 -1.14
C GLU A 12 13.75 4.00 -1.47
N LEU A 13 13.03 4.99 -0.91
CA LEU A 13 11.61 5.19 -1.17
C LEU A 13 11.33 5.52 -2.65
N SER A 14 12.16 6.35 -3.27
CA SER A 14 12.01 6.71 -4.68
C SER A 14 12.27 5.53 -5.63
N ASN A 15 13.06 4.56 -5.19
CA ASN A 15 13.43 3.36 -5.94
C ASN A 15 12.47 2.18 -5.74
N ASN A 16 11.37 2.37 -4.99
CA ASN A 16 10.36 1.33 -4.79
C ASN A 16 9.79 0.82 -6.13
N VAL A 17 9.43 -0.47 -6.14
CA VAL A 17 8.63 -1.05 -7.22
C VAL A 17 7.19 -0.57 -7.06
N THR A 18 6.69 0.17 -8.05
CA THR A 18 5.34 0.77 -8.02
C THR A 18 4.49 0.36 -9.22
N THR A 19 5.10 -0.17 -10.28
CA THR A 19 4.43 -0.60 -11.51
C THR A 19 4.49 -2.12 -11.70
N LEU A 20 3.60 -2.64 -12.54
CA LEU A 20 3.60 -4.05 -12.92
C LEU A 20 4.87 -4.42 -13.71
N GLU A 21 5.36 -3.54 -14.58
CA GLU A 21 6.57 -3.80 -15.39
C GLU A 21 7.81 -3.93 -14.52
N GLU A 22 7.99 -3.06 -13.51
CA GLU A 22 9.09 -3.20 -12.55
C GLU A 22 8.97 -4.48 -11.71
N LEU A 23 7.74 -4.88 -11.37
CA LEU A 23 7.50 -6.08 -10.56
C LEU A 23 7.86 -7.37 -11.32
N LYS A 24 7.66 -7.39 -12.64
CA LYS A 24 8.00 -8.54 -13.50
C LYS A 24 9.50 -8.85 -13.52
N GLU A 25 10.36 -7.94 -13.08
CA GLU A 25 11.79 -8.22 -12.89
C GLU A 25 12.07 -9.15 -11.68
N TYR A 26 11.09 -9.32 -10.78
CA TYR A 26 11.23 -10.06 -9.52
C TYR A 26 10.36 -11.30 -9.42
N ILE A 27 9.28 -11.36 -10.19
CA ILE A 27 8.34 -12.48 -10.17
C ILE A 27 7.96 -12.87 -11.59
N ASP A 28 7.92 -14.17 -11.84
CA ASP A 28 7.43 -14.70 -13.10
C ASP A 28 5.90 -14.64 -13.13
N LEU A 29 5.36 -13.99 -14.16
CA LEU A 29 3.93 -13.88 -14.41
C LEU A 29 3.63 -14.29 -15.85
N ASN A 30 2.51 -14.99 -16.06
CA ASN A 30 1.99 -15.18 -17.40
C ASN A 30 1.05 -14.02 -17.82
N ALA A 31 0.78 -13.91 -19.12
CA ALA A 31 -0.03 -12.80 -19.67
C ALA A 31 -1.44 -12.69 -19.06
N ALA A 32 -2.05 -13.81 -18.64
CA ALA A 32 -3.37 -13.78 -18.01
C ALA A 32 -3.31 -13.27 -16.56
N GLU A 33 -2.24 -13.57 -15.85
CA GLU A 33 -1.96 -13.05 -14.50
C GLU A 33 -1.65 -11.55 -14.57
N GLU A 34 -0.82 -11.12 -15.51
CA GLU A 34 -0.49 -9.71 -15.73
C GLU A 34 -1.75 -8.85 -15.89
N MET A 35 -2.68 -9.25 -16.77
CA MET A 35 -3.94 -8.52 -16.97
C MET A 35 -4.80 -8.43 -15.71
N LYS A 36 -4.80 -9.47 -14.86
CA LYS A 36 -5.59 -9.47 -13.61
C LYS A 36 -4.90 -8.63 -12.53
N LEU A 37 -3.57 -8.73 -12.42
CA LEU A 37 -2.77 -7.96 -11.49
C LEU A 37 -2.80 -6.46 -11.82
N GLN A 38 -2.81 -6.09 -13.10
CA GLN A 38 -2.95 -4.69 -13.48
C GLN A 38 -4.26 -4.10 -12.94
N LYS A 39 -5.38 -4.84 -13.03
CA LYS A 39 -6.66 -4.40 -12.44
C LYS A 39 -6.60 -4.24 -10.92
N VAL A 40 -5.82 -5.08 -10.24
CA VAL A 40 -5.59 -4.93 -8.79
C VAL A 40 -4.82 -3.64 -8.53
N ILE A 41 -3.72 -3.40 -9.24
CA ILE A 41 -2.84 -2.24 -9.06
C ILE A 41 -3.57 -0.93 -9.36
N ASP A 42 -4.40 -0.89 -10.41
CA ASP A 42 -5.21 0.27 -10.78
C ASP A 42 -6.18 0.69 -9.65
N LYS A 43 -6.67 -0.29 -8.89
CA LYS A 43 -7.62 -0.09 -7.78
C LYS A 43 -6.91 0.10 -6.43
N HIS A 44 -5.82 -0.62 -6.24
CA HIS A 44 -5.07 -0.77 -4.99
C HIS A 44 -3.59 -0.58 -5.27
N PRO A 45 -3.11 0.68 -5.20
CA PRO A 45 -1.76 1.04 -5.59
C PRO A 45 -0.69 0.16 -4.95
N MET A 46 0.41 0.00 -5.66
CA MET A 46 1.56 -0.76 -5.22
C MET A 46 2.74 0.16 -4.93
N SER A 47 3.46 -0.16 -3.85
CA SER A 47 4.73 0.44 -3.49
C SER A 47 5.44 -0.59 -2.64
N ILE A 48 6.51 -1.18 -3.17
CA ILE A 48 7.27 -2.24 -2.52
C ILE A 48 8.75 -1.84 -2.45
N PRO A 49 9.32 -1.68 -1.25
CA PRO A 49 10.75 -1.48 -1.09
C PRO A 49 11.56 -2.62 -1.67
N ARG A 50 12.67 -2.30 -2.34
CA ARG A 50 13.63 -3.30 -2.87
C ARG A 50 14.15 -4.21 -1.76
N TYR A 51 14.34 -3.66 -0.56
CA TYR A 51 14.67 -4.43 0.65
C TYR A 51 13.63 -5.53 0.93
N TYR A 52 12.34 -5.23 0.88
CA TYR A 52 11.28 -6.22 1.11
C TYR A 52 11.24 -7.29 0.02
N LEU A 53 11.47 -6.92 -1.24
CA LEU A 53 11.58 -7.89 -2.34
C LEU A 53 12.77 -8.84 -2.15
N ALA A 54 13.89 -8.34 -1.64
CA ALA A 54 15.08 -9.15 -1.38
C ALA A 54 14.90 -10.18 -0.24
N LEU A 55 13.88 -10.01 0.61
CA LEU A 55 13.55 -10.96 1.67
C LEU A 55 12.65 -12.12 1.20
N ILE A 56 12.05 -12.02 0.01
CA ILE A 56 11.13 -13.03 -0.51
C ILE A 56 11.92 -14.28 -0.94
N ASP A 57 11.53 -15.44 -0.43
CA ASP A 57 11.99 -16.71 -0.99
C ASP A 57 11.27 -16.99 -2.30
N GLN A 58 11.98 -16.83 -3.42
CA GLN A 58 11.45 -17.05 -4.77
C GLN A 58 11.11 -18.52 -5.05
N SER A 59 11.65 -19.45 -4.26
CA SER A 59 11.34 -20.88 -4.38
C SER A 59 10.06 -21.28 -3.65
N ASP A 60 9.57 -20.46 -2.72
CA ASP A 60 8.33 -20.70 -1.99
C ASP A 60 7.18 -19.83 -2.55
N PRO A 61 6.23 -20.41 -3.32
CA PRO A 61 5.06 -19.67 -3.78
C PRO A 61 4.18 -19.17 -2.63
N ASN A 62 4.32 -19.74 -1.42
CA ASN A 62 3.60 -19.39 -0.22
C ASN A 62 4.35 -18.43 0.72
N ASP A 63 5.49 -17.88 0.29
CA ASP A 63 6.33 -17.00 1.10
C ASP A 63 5.48 -15.91 1.79
N PRO A 64 5.62 -15.74 3.12
CA PRO A 64 4.77 -14.82 3.88
C PRO A 64 5.03 -13.36 3.52
N ILE A 65 6.26 -12.99 3.15
CA ILE A 65 6.63 -11.61 2.78
C ILE A 65 6.03 -11.28 1.42
N ARG A 66 6.08 -12.21 0.47
CA ARG A 66 5.41 -12.11 -0.82
C ARG A 66 3.92 -11.83 -0.65
N LYS A 67 3.23 -12.59 0.21
CA LYS A 67 1.79 -12.40 0.49
C LYS A 67 1.47 -11.05 1.14
N MET A 68 2.41 -10.45 1.86
CA MET A 68 2.23 -9.13 2.47
C MET A 68 2.51 -7.97 1.51
N ALA A 69 3.42 -8.16 0.54
CA ALA A 69 3.93 -7.11 -0.33
C ALA A 69 3.31 -7.12 -1.74
N VAL A 70 3.29 -8.29 -2.39
CA VAL A 70 2.94 -8.48 -3.81
C VAL A 70 1.42 -8.61 -3.99
N PRO A 71 0.81 -7.88 -4.95
CA PRO A 71 -0.62 -8.01 -5.24
C PRO A 71 -1.07 -9.41 -5.61
N MET A 72 -2.30 -9.74 -5.21
CA MET A 72 -3.00 -10.97 -5.55
C MET A 72 -4.37 -10.65 -6.16
N VAL A 73 -4.82 -11.51 -7.08
CA VAL A 73 -6.09 -11.34 -7.80
C VAL A 73 -7.29 -11.33 -6.84
N ASP A 74 -7.20 -12.09 -5.75
CA ASP A 74 -8.23 -12.20 -4.71
C ASP A 74 -8.53 -10.84 -4.04
N GLU A 75 -7.65 -9.85 -4.18
CA GLU A 75 -7.91 -8.49 -3.70
C GLU A 75 -9.02 -7.76 -4.48
N LEU A 76 -9.45 -8.30 -5.63
CA LEU A 76 -10.61 -7.82 -6.38
C LEU A 76 -11.93 -8.34 -5.81
N ASP A 77 -11.89 -9.34 -4.93
CA ASP A 77 -13.06 -9.80 -4.20
C ASP A 77 -13.63 -8.63 -3.38
N LEU A 78 -14.94 -8.41 -3.56
CA LEU A 78 -15.67 -7.33 -2.89
C LEU A 78 -16.38 -7.82 -1.64
N ASP A 79 -16.29 -9.11 -1.31
CA ASP A 79 -16.83 -9.66 -0.09
C ASP A 79 -16.20 -8.97 1.12
N GLY A 80 -17.05 -8.38 1.98
CA GLY A 80 -16.63 -7.63 3.16
C GLY A 80 -16.86 -6.12 3.04
N SER A 81 -15.95 -5.33 3.62
CA SER A 81 -16.08 -3.88 3.70
C SER A 81 -14.72 -3.19 3.56
N TYR A 82 -14.67 -2.12 2.77
CA TYR A 82 -13.51 -1.22 2.68
C TYR A 82 -13.31 -0.34 3.93
N ASP A 83 -14.27 -0.36 4.87
CA ASP A 83 -14.17 0.27 6.19
C ASP A 83 -14.30 -0.78 7.29
N THR A 84 -13.38 -1.76 7.28
CA THR A 84 -13.35 -2.89 8.22
C THR A 84 -13.36 -2.47 9.70
N SER A 85 -12.70 -1.36 10.01
CA SER A 85 -12.56 -0.77 11.35
C SER A 85 -13.74 0.14 11.74
N GLY A 86 -14.66 0.44 10.81
CA GLY A 86 -15.77 1.37 11.01
C GLY A 86 -15.31 2.81 11.26
N GLU A 87 -14.14 3.19 10.73
CA GLU A 87 -13.48 4.47 10.96
C GLU A 87 -14.38 5.64 10.57
N ARG A 88 -15.17 5.50 9.51
CA ARG A 88 -16.10 6.56 9.03
C ARG A 88 -17.07 7.02 10.12
N LYS A 89 -17.51 6.13 11.01
CA LYS A 89 -18.44 6.46 12.10
C LYS A 89 -17.81 7.36 13.17
N SER A 90 -16.49 7.30 13.31
CA SER A 90 -15.71 8.08 14.28
C SER A 90 -15.01 9.30 13.68
N THR A 91 -14.96 9.43 12.35
CA THR A 91 -14.42 10.61 11.67
C THR A 91 -15.28 11.83 11.96
N LYS A 92 -14.68 12.87 12.56
CA LYS A 92 -15.36 14.15 12.89
C LYS A 92 -15.10 15.23 11.86
N LEU A 93 -13.91 15.21 11.27
CA LEU A 93 -13.44 16.09 10.20
C LEU A 93 -12.55 15.24 9.28
N PRO A 94 -12.30 15.63 8.02
CA PRO A 94 -11.32 14.98 7.16
C PRO A 94 -10.00 14.78 7.91
N GLY A 95 -9.48 13.55 7.91
CA GLY A 95 -8.26 13.17 8.64
C GLY A 95 -8.36 13.06 10.16
N LEU A 96 -9.45 13.47 10.82
CA LEU A 96 -9.56 13.45 12.28
C LEU A 96 -10.64 12.48 12.76
N GLN A 97 -10.22 11.49 13.54
CA GLN A 97 -11.11 10.52 14.17
C GLN A 97 -11.13 10.69 15.68
N HIS A 98 -12.32 10.68 16.26
CA HIS A 98 -12.54 10.75 17.71
C HIS A 98 -13.47 9.62 18.13
N LYS A 99 -12.88 8.43 18.31
CA LYS A 99 -13.59 7.21 18.70
C LYS A 99 -13.73 7.07 20.21
N TYR A 100 -12.72 7.50 20.96
CA TYR A 100 -12.66 7.38 22.42
C TYR A 100 -12.69 8.76 23.06
N GLN A 101 -13.23 8.88 24.26
CA GLN A 101 -13.45 10.17 24.91
C GLN A 101 -12.19 11.05 25.01
N ASN A 102 -11.05 10.45 25.34
CA ASN A 102 -9.83 11.20 25.69
C ASN A 102 -8.73 11.13 24.63
N THR A 103 -8.94 10.47 23.49
CA THR A 103 -7.91 10.32 22.45
C THR A 103 -8.47 10.55 21.06
N VAL A 104 -7.67 11.21 20.23
CA VAL A 104 -7.95 11.41 18.81
C VAL A 104 -6.88 10.73 17.96
N LEU A 105 -7.26 10.29 16.76
CA LEU A 105 -6.34 9.85 15.72
C LEU A 105 -6.34 10.90 14.61
N LEU A 106 -5.16 11.43 14.31
CA LEU A 106 -4.95 12.31 13.16
C LEU A 106 -4.24 11.53 12.06
N LEU A 107 -4.88 11.42 10.90
CA LEU A 107 -4.28 10.89 9.68
C LEU A 107 -3.51 12.04 9.02
N SER A 108 -2.18 11.99 9.10
CA SER A 108 -1.31 13.03 8.53
C SER A 108 -0.92 12.77 7.07
N SER A 109 -0.98 11.51 6.63
CA SER A 109 -0.58 11.08 5.28
C SER A 109 -1.27 9.77 4.91
N ASN A 110 -1.54 9.56 3.62
CA ASN A 110 -1.91 8.25 3.06
C ASN A 110 -0.72 7.52 2.44
N VAL A 111 0.49 8.07 2.52
CA VAL A 111 1.70 7.51 1.94
C VAL A 111 2.44 6.68 3.00
N CYS A 112 2.90 5.51 2.59
CA CYS A 112 3.67 4.57 3.39
C CYS A 112 4.85 4.08 2.53
N SER A 113 5.95 3.68 3.17
CA SER A 113 7.10 3.13 2.43
C SER A 113 6.76 1.81 1.73
N MET A 114 5.83 1.03 2.28
CA MET A 114 5.25 -0.12 1.61
C MET A 114 3.74 -0.06 1.72
N TYR A 115 3.04 -0.42 0.65
CA TYR A 115 1.59 -0.60 0.67
C TYR A 115 1.29 -2.07 0.95
N CYS A 116 1.09 -2.41 2.24
CA CYS A 116 0.77 -3.76 2.68
C CYS A 116 -0.54 -4.25 2.06
N ARG A 117 -0.56 -5.49 1.52
CA ARG A 117 -1.74 -6.07 0.88
C ARG A 117 -2.92 -6.32 1.83
N HIS A 118 -2.63 -6.41 3.12
CA HIS A 118 -3.57 -6.60 4.22
C HIS A 118 -3.90 -5.30 4.99
N CYS A 119 -3.64 -4.12 4.40
CA CYS A 119 -3.89 -2.84 5.06
C CYS A 119 -5.38 -2.61 5.38
N PHE A 120 -5.73 -2.33 6.64
CA PHE A 120 -7.12 -1.95 7.01
C PHE A 120 -7.58 -0.63 6.37
N ARG A 121 -6.63 0.21 5.94
CA ARG A 121 -6.87 1.51 5.29
C ARG A 121 -6.64 1.46 3.77
N LYS A 122 -6.74 0.26 3.17
CA LYS A 122 -6.56 0.03 1.73
C LYS A 122 -7.44 0.92 0.83
N ARG A 123 -8.56 1.42 1.34
CA ARG A 123 -9.44 2.37 0.63
C ARG A 123 -8.84 3.77 0.39
N MET A 124 -7.77 4.13 1.10
CA MET A 124 -7.21 5.50 1.08
C MET A 124 -5.70 5.55 0.88
N VAL A 125 -4.97 4.51 1.30
CA VAL A 125 -3.50 4.45 1.18
C VAL A 125 -3.10 4.51 -0.30
N GLY A 126 -2.19 5.44 -0.63
CA GLY A 126 -1.69 5.65 -2.00
C GLY A 126 -2.69 6.24 -3.00
N LEU A 127 -3.86 6.69 -2.54
CA LEU A 127 -4.93 7.24 -3.38
C LEU A 127 -5.08 8.76 -3.18
N SER A 128 -6.28 9.31 -3.40
CA SER A 128 -6.57 10.72 -3.15
C SER A 128 -6.42 11.10 -1.67
N ASN A 129 -6.03 12.35 -1.43
CA ASN A 129 -5.94 12.92 -0.09
C ASN A 129 -7.28 13.41 0.48
N ASP A 130 -8.38 13.33 -0.29
CA ASP A 130 -9.67 13.94 0.10
C ASP A 130 -10.22 13.45 1.46
N GLU A 131 -10.01 12.17 1.81
CA GLU A 131 -10.43 11.62 3.11
C GLU A 131 -9.50 12.00 4.29
N ILE A 132 -8.30 12.50 4.00
CA ILE A 132 -7.24 12.76 4.97
C ILE A 132 -7.00 14.26 5.17
N MET A 133 -6.85 15.01 4.09
CA MET A 133 -6.54 16.44 4.12
C MET A 133 -7.56 17.19 3.27
N GLY A 134 -8.53 17.82 3.91
CA GLY A 134 -9.37 18.85 3.29
C GLY A 134 -8.66 20.20 3.30
N ARG A 135 -9.06 21.13 2.43
CA ARG A 135 -8.59 22.53 2.51
C ARG A 135 -9.05 23.14 3.83
N PHE A 136 -8.13 23.31 4.78
CA PHE A 136 -8.41 23.96 6.07
C PHE A 136 -8.84 25.43 5.96
N HIS A 137 -8.73 26.03 4.79
CA HIS A 137 -9.07 27.44 4.55
C HIS A 137 -10.58 27.72 4.42
N GLU A 138 -11.43 26.70 4.49
CA GLU A 138 -12.89 26.83 4.32
C GLU A 138 -13.68 26.48 5.60
N ALA A 139 -13.01 26.29 6.73
CA ALA A 139 -13.61 26.00 8.04
C ALA A 139 -13.65 27.23 8.96
#